data_AF-A0AAW2QE34-F1
#
_entry.id   AF-A0AAW2QE34-F1
#
_cell.length_a   1.000
_cell.length_b   1.000
_cell.length_c   1.000
_cell.angle_alpha   90.00
_cell.angle_beta   90.00
_cell.angle_gamma   90.00
#
_symmetry.space_group_name_H-M   'P 1'
#
loop_
_entity.id
_entity.type
_entity.pdbx_description
1 polymer ?
#
loop_
_entity_poly.entity_id
_entity_poly.type
_entity_poly.pdbx_seq_one_letter_code
_entity_poly.pdbx_strand_id
1 'polypeptide(L)'
;MEEKRGSRGWCGWFLVLIVLAAVAFAIFYAVRQKQHKSEPGAAPVPGPPGAVTKKYADALKIAMQFLDIQKSGKLENNNIPWRGDSALKDGSEAQLDLSKGMYDAGDHMKFGFPMAFTATVLSWTILEYGDQMKVVNQLEPAQDSLKWITDYLINSHPTDNVLYIQVGSPKVDHGCWERPEDMTEDRPLTQVNASAPGTDVAAETAAALASASLVFRSTDSAYSTLLLKHAKQLFTFADKYRGSYSISIPEVATFYNSTGYGDELCGQLAGSTMQQEIGRTFSM
;
A
#
# COMPACT_ATOMS: atom_id res chain seq x y z
N MET A 1 -89.84 9.82 -2.76
CA MET A 1 -88.51 9.20 -2.62
C MET A 1 -87.80 9.38 -3.94
N GLU A 2 -86.73 10.17 -3.99
CA GLU A 2 -85.59 9.98 -4.90
C GLU A 2 -84.47 10.97 -4.51
N GLU A 3 -83.30 10.41 -4.22
CA GLU A 3 -82.14 11.08 -3.63
C GLU A 3 -81.41 11.98 -4.63
N LYS A 4 -81.12 13.23 -4.23
CA LYS A 4 -80.10 14.06 -4.90
C LYS A 4 -78.72 13.65 -4.39
N ARG A 5 -78.01 12.87 -5.21
CA ARG A 5 -76.63 12.42 -4.99
C ARG A 5 -75.67 13.62 -5.09
N GLY A 6 -75.14 14.04 -3.93
CA GLY A 6 -74.30 15.23 -3.79
C GLY A 6 -72.94 15.11 -4.47
N SER A 7 -72.57 16.14 -5.22
CA SER A 7 -71.21 16.39 -5.75
C SER A 7 -70.25 16.70 -4.60
N ARG A 8 -69.83 15.67 -3.87
CA ARG A 8 -68.77 15.75 -2.84
C ARG A 8 -67.46 15.09 -3.29
N GLY A 9 -67.44 14.42 -4.44
CA GLY A 9 -66.28 13.67 -4.93
C GLY A 9 -65.18 14.51 -5.57
N TRP A 10 -65.52 15.59 -6.29
CA TRP A 10 -64.52 16.30 -7.11
C TRP A 10 -63.62 17.23 -6.29
N CYS A 11 -64.17 17.91 -5.28
CA CYS A 11 -63.41 18.84 -4.44
C CYS A 11 -62.42 18.12 -3.51
N GLY A 12 -62.77 16.92 -3.04
CA GLY A 12 -61.89 16.10 -2.20
C GLY A 12 -60.69 15.56 -2.97
N TRP A 13 -60.91 15.07 -4.21
CA TRP A 13 -59.83 14.61 -5.07
C TRP A 13 -58.88 15.74 -5.50
N PHE A 14 -59.41 16.95 -5.70
CA PHE A 14 -58.58 18.12 -6.02
C PHE A 14 -57.64 18.49 -4.87
N LEU A 15 -58.14 18.44 -3.63
CA LEU A 15 -57.32 18.66 -2.42
C LEU A 15 -56.26 17.57 -2.25
N VAL A 16 -56.60 16.30 -2.51
CA VAL A 16 -55.64 15.19 -2.46
C VAL A 16 -54.52 15.37 -3.49
N LEU A 17 -54.85 15.81 -4.72
CA LEU A 17 -53.84 16.07 -5.75
C LEU A 17 -52.91 17.23 -5.39
N ILE A 18 -53.42 18.29 -4.77
CA ILE A 18 -52.59 19.42 -4.29
C ILE A 18 -51.63 18.96 -3.19
N VAL A 19 -52.11 18.16 -2.24
CA VAL A 19 -51.27 17.62 -1.16
C VAL A 19 -50.21 16.67 -1.72
N LEU A 20 -50.56 15.78 -2.66
CA LEU A 20 -49.60 14.88 -3.31
C LEU A 20 -48.55 15.65 -4.12
N ALA A 21 -48.94 16.71 -4.83
CA ALA A 21 -48.01 17.56 -5.56
C ALA A 21 -47.06 18.32 -4.61
N ALA A 22 -47.56 18.81 -3.48
CA ALA A 22 -46.74 19.47 -2.47
C ALA A 22 -45.74 18.50 -1.81
N VAL A 23 -46.16 17.27 -1.52
CA VAL A 23 -45.28 16.22 -0.99
C VAL A 23 -44.24 15.82 -2.02
N ALA A 24 -44.63 15.61 -3.29
CA ALA A 24 -43.70 15.30 -4.37
C ALA A 24 -42.68 16.43 -4.59
N PHE A 25 -43.11 17.68 -4.52
CA PHE A 25 -42.23 18.85 -4.61
C PHE A 25 -41.28 18.94 -3.41
N ALA A 26 -41.75 18.69 -2.19
CA ALA A 26 -40.91 18.69 -0.99
C ALA A 26 -39.87 17.57 -1.04
N ILE A 27 -40.25 16.36 -1.50
CA ILE A 27 -39.32 15.24 -1.71
C ILE A 27 -38.32 15.59 -2.82
N PHE A 28 -38.77 16.12 -3.95
CA PHE A 28 -37.88 16.54 -5.05
C PHE A 28 -36.91 17.63 -4.61
N TYR A 29 -37.38 18.61 -3.83
CA TYR A 29 -36.56 19.68 -3.27
C TYR A 29 -35.55 19.14 -2.26
N ALA A 30 -35.95 18.20 -1.38
CA ALA A 30 -35.06 17.56 -0.42
C ALA A 30 -33.99 16.68 -1.12
N VAL A 31 -34.37 15.97 -2.19
CA VAL A 31 -33.45 15.17 -3.01
C VAL A 31 -32.48 16.08 -3.77
N ARG A 32 -32.95 17.18 -4.37
CA ARG A 32 -32.11 18.21 -5.01
C ARG A 32 -31.18 18.91 -4.01
N GLN A 33 -31.64 19.21 -2.80
CA GLN A 33 -30.78 19.76 -1.75
C GLN A 33 -29.72 18.74 -1.30
N LYS A 34 -30.06 17.45 -1.21
CA LYS A 34 -29.09 16.39 -0.93
C LYS A 34 -28.07 16.24 -2.05
N GLN A 35 -28.49 16.32 -3.32
CA GLN A 35 -27.59 16.29 -4.49
C GLN A 35 -26.68 17.53 -4.57
N HIS A 36 -27.19 18.72 -4.24
CA HIS A 36 -26.38 19.94 -4.16
C HIS A 36 -25.47 20.01 -2.92
N LYS A 37 -25.76 19.24 -1.87
CA LYS A 37 -24.91 19.08 -0.68
C LYS A 37 -23.99 17.85 -0.73
N SER A 38 -24.01 17.11 -1.84
CA SER A 38 -23.15 15.95 -2.07
C SER A 38 -22.19 16.20 -3.22
N GLU A 39 -21.41 17.28 -3.15
CA GLU A 39 -20.00 17.10 -3.43
C GLU A 39 -19.39 16.69 -2.08
N PRO A 40 -18.91 15.46 -1.91
CA PRO A 40 -17.89 15.25 -0.92
C PRO A 40 -16.74 16.10 -1.43
N GLY A 41 -16.56 17.30 -0.87
CA GLY A 41 -15.35 18.07 -1.09
C GLY A 41 -14.21 17.08 -0.93
N ALA A 42 -13.43 16.90 -2.00
CA ALA A 42 -12.28 16.02 -1.97
C ALA A 42 -11.56 16.30 -0.66
N ALA A 43 -11.24 15.23 0.09
CA ALA A 43 -10.41 15.37 1.28
C ALA A 43 -9.25 16.31 0.93
N PRO A 44 -8.88 17.27 1.78
CA PRO A 44 -7.91 18.28 1.44
C PRO A 44 -6.59 17.59 1.09
N VAL A 45 -6.40 17.33 -0.20
CA VAL A 45 -5.10 17.06 -0.79
C VAL A 45 -4.27 18.26 -0.38
N PRO A 46 -3.06 18.08 0.17
CA PRO A 46 -2.24 19.18 0.62
C PRO A 46 -2.22 20.25 -0.46
N GLY A 47 -2.71 21.44 -0.10
CA GLY A 47 -2.64 22.59 -0.97
C GLY A 47 -1.19 22.88 -1.39
N PRO A 48 -0.98 23.85 -2.29
CA PRO A 48 0.37 24.21 -2.73
C PRO A 48 1.30 24.38 -1.53
N PRO A 49 2.59 24.00 -1.63
CA PRO A 49 3.50 23.99 -0.49
C PRO A 49 3.45 25.31 0.29
N GLY A 50 3.16 25.20 1.60
CA GLY A 50 3.20 26.34 2.51
C GLY A 50 4.65 26.78 2.81
N ALA A 51 4.79 27.79 3.67
CA ALA A 51 6.10 28.23 4.12
C ALA A 51 6.90 27.08 4.79
N VAL A 52 8.16 26.91 4.40
CA VAL A 52 9.03 25.86 4.95
C VAL A 52 9.30 26.15 6.42
N THR A 53 8.90 25.22 7.28
CA THR A 53 9.30 25.23 8.69
C THR A 53 10.53 24.35 8.85
N LYS A 54 11.69 24.97 9.12
CA LYS A 54 13.00 24.29 9.15
C LYS A 54 13.02 23.03 10.02
N LYS A 55 12.40 23.07 11.20
CA LYS A 55 12.34 21.92 12.13
C LYS A 55 11.73 20.66 11.48
N TYR A 56 10.67 20.81 10.68
CA TYR A 56 10.02 19.68 10.01
C TYR A 56 10.79 19.23 8.77
N ALA A 57 11.40 20.17 8.04
CA ALA A 57 12.30 19.85 6.93
C ALA A 57 13.52 19.02 7.39
N ASP A 58 14.15 19.44 8.49
CA ASP A 58 15.29 18.72 9.08
C ASP A 58 14.85 17.32 9.58
N ALA A 59 13.69 17.22 10.23
CA ALA A 59 13.16 15.94 10.71
C ALA A 59 12.87 14.97 9.55
N LEU A 60 12.26 15.46 8.46
CA LEU A 60 12.02 14.66 7.25
C LEU A 60 13.34 14.18 6.63
N LYS A 61 14.36 15.04 6.57
CA LYS A 61 15.68 14.65 6.08
C LYS A 61 16.31 13.52 6.90
N ILE A 62 16.20 13.59 8.22
CA ILE A 62 16.68 12.51 9.10
C ILE A 62 15.87 11.23 8.87
N ALA A 63 14.55 11.33 8.68
CA ALA A 63 13.70 10.18 8.40
C ALA A 63 14.06 9.49 7.07
N MET A 64 14.37 10.25 6.01
CA MET A 64 14.83 9.67 4.75
C MET A 64 16.21 9.03 4.88
N GLN A 65 17.12 9.67 5.62
CA GLN A 65 18.42 9.07 5.94
C GLN A 65 18.29 7.76 6.73
N PHE A 66 17.28 7.64 7.60
CA PHE A 66 17.00 6.37 8.29
C PHE A 66 16.64 5.25 7.33
N LEU A 67 15.86 5.51 6.27
CA LEU A 67 15.58 4.49 5.25
C LEU A 67 16.85 4.07 4.51
N ASP A 68 17.74 5.02 4.18
CA ASP A 68 19.04 4.70 3.59
C ASP A 68 19.91 3.83 4.51
N ILE A 69 19.84 4.08 5.83
CA ILE A 69 20.53 3.29 6.86
C ILE A 69 20.03 1.85 6.92
N GLN A 70 18.80 1.55 6.49
CA GLN A 70 18.27 0.19 6.51
C GLN A 70 18.57 -0.61 5.23
N LYS A 71 19.09 0.02 4.17
CA LYS A 71 19.32 -0.65 2.87
C LYS A 71 20.28 -1.83 3.02
N SER A 72 19.87 -2.99 2.54
CA SER A 72 20.72 -4.17 2.35
C SER A 72 21.18 -4.27 0.89
N GLY A 73 22.21 -5.07 0.63
CA GLY A 73 22.77 -5.29 -0.70
C GLY A 73 24.00 -4.44 -0.99
N LYS A 74 24.31 -4.30 -2.27
CA LYS A 74 25.41 -3.45 -2.74
C LYS A 74 24.96 -2.00 -2.79
N LEU A 75 25.45 -1.15 -1.89
CA LEU A 75 24.93 0.21 -1.73
C LEU A 75 25.35 1.10 -2.90
N GLU A 76 24.38 1.79 -3.50
CA GLU A 76 24.59 2.72 -4.61
C GLU A 76 24.50 4.16 -4.10
N ASN A 77 25.43 5.03 -4.52
CA ASN A 77 25.48 6.45 -4.13
C ASN A 77 25.39 6.69 -2.60
N ASN A 78 25.99 5.79 -1.81
CA ASN A 78 25.86 5.80 -0.36
C ASN A 78 26.54 7.02 0.28
N ASN A 79 25.73 7.82 0.98
CA ASN A 79 26.19 8.99 1.74
C ASN A 79 26.39 8.70 3.24
N ILE A 80 26.23 7.45 3.68
CA ILE A 80 26.35 7.01 5.07
C ILE A 80 27.68 6.27 5.24
N PRO A 81 28.75 6.92 5.75
CA PRO A 81 30.12 6.40 5.66
C PRO A 81 30.38 5.15 6.51
N TRP A 82 29.49 4.83 7.44
CA TRP A 82 29.60 3.67 8.33
C TRP A 82 28.73 2.48 7.90
N ARG A 83 27.97 2.61 6.80
CA ARG A 83 27.24 1.51 6.15
C ARG A 83 28.03 1.04 4.93
N GLY A 84 28.12 -0.27 4.74
CA GLY A 84 28.77 -0.89 3.59
C GLY A 84 27.90 -1.95 2.90
N ASP A 85 28.48 -2.56 1.88
CA ASP A 85 27.85 -3.64 1.11
C ASP A 85 27.64 -4.86 2.01
N SER A 86 26.41 -5.41 2.02
CA SER A 86 26.05 -6.53 2.89
C SER A 86 25.04 -7.46 2.22
N ALA A 87 24.95 -8.71 2.71
CA ALA A 87 23.99 -9.71 2.25
C ALA A 87 23.93 -9.93 0.71
N LEU A 88 25.09 -9.82 0.06
CA LEU A 88 25.21 -9.84 -1.41
C LEU A 88 24.83 -11.17 -2.08
N LYS A 89 24.65 -12.23 -1.29
CA LYS A 89 24.33 -13.59 -1.76
C LYS A 89 22.88 -13.99 -1.48
N ASP A 90 22.09 -13.12 -0.86
CA ASP A 90 20.68 -13.37 -0.58
C ASP A 90 19.95 -13.74 -1.87
N GLY A 91 19.23 -14.86 -1.87
CA GLY A 91 18.49 -15.36 -3.04
C GLY A 91 19.23 -16.38 -3.91
N SER A 92 20.55 -16.55 -3.72
CA SER A 92 21.37 -17.39 -4.61
C SER A 92 20.94 -18.87 -4.63
N GLU A 93 20.44 -19.41 -3.51
CA GLU A 93 19.92 -20.79 -3.44
C GLU A 93 18.67 -21.01 -4.32
N ALA A 94 17.92 -19.95 -4.61
CA ALA A 94 16.77 -19.94 -5.50
C ALA A 94 17.08 -19.41 -6.91
N GLN A 95 18.36 -19.12 -7.22
CA GLN A 95 18.78 -18.46 -8.46
C GLN A 95 18.11 -17.08 -8.67
N LEU A 96 17.89 -16.35 -7.56
CA LEU A 96 17.35 -15.00 -7.54
C LEU A 96 18.36 -14.01 -6.98
N ASP A 97 18.21 -12.74 -7.32
CA ASP A 97 18.91 -11.65 -6.65
C ASP A 97 17.96 -11.01 -5.62
N LEU A 98 18.10 -11.44 -4.37
CA LEU A 98 17.37 -10.88 -3.22
C LEU A 98 18.30 -10.02 -2.35
N SER A 99 19.42 -9.53 -2.91
CA SER A 99 20.41 -8.75 -2.17
C SER A 99 19.90 -7.37 -1.72
N LYS A 100 19.07 -6.70 -2.53
CA LYS A 100 18.42 -5.42 -2.17
C LYS A 100 17.37 -5.59 -1.07
N GLY A 101 16.60 -4.53 -0.79
CA GLY A 101 15.59 -4.48 0.26
C GLY A 101 16.11 -3.79 1.51
N MET A 102 15.33 -3.85 2.58
CA MET A 102 15.65 -3.21 3.86
C MET A 102 15.82 -4.27 4.95
N TYR A 103 16.76 -4.05 5.86
CA TYR A 103 16.71 -4.71 7.15
C TYR A 103 15.53 -4.16 7.97
N ASP A 104 14.85 -5.05 8.67
CA ASP A 104 13.58 -4.75 9.32
C ASP A 104 13.72 -3.72 10.45
N ALA A 105 14.65 -3.97 11.37
CA ALA A 105 14.84 -3.13 12.54
C ALA A 105 16.34 -2.96 12.90
N GLY A 106 16.74 -3.40 14.09
CA GLY A 106 18.14 -3.46 14.51
C GLY A 106 18.81 -4.79 14.22
N ASP A 107 18.10 -5.71 13.56
CA ASP A 107 18.56 -7.01 13.11
C ASP A 107 18.94 -6.97 11.62
N HIS A 108 19.36 -8.10 11.06
CA HIS A 108 19.68 -8.22 9.63
C HIS A 108 18.65 -9.06 8.85
N MET A 109 17.47 -9.22 9.42
CA MET A 109 16.36 -9.92 8.80
C MET A 109 15.71 -9.06 7.73
N LYS A 110 15.31 -9.70 6.62
CA LYS A 110 14.42 -9.08 5.63
C LYS A 110 13.02 -9.66 5.80
N PHE A 111 12.18 -9.04 6.62
CA PHE A 111 10.78 -9.43 6.76
C PHE A 111 9.93 -8.74 5.68
N GLY A 112 9.37 -9.52 4.76
CA GLY A 112 8.65 -9.01 3.59
C GLY A 112 7.36 -8.29 3.93
N PHE A 113 6.61 -8.73 4.95
CA PHE A 113 5.33 -8.13 5.30
C PHE A 113 5.45 -6.67 5.82
N PRO A 114 6.24 -6.37 6.86
CA PRO A 114 6.45 -4.98 7.30
C PRO A 114 7.21 -4.14 6.25
N MET A 115 8.09 -4.75 5.44
CA MET A 115 8.76 -4.05 4.35
C MET A 115 7.78 -3.61 3.25
N ALA A 116 6.84 -4.47 2.86
CA ALA A 116 5.79 -4.12 1.92
C ALA A 116 4.90 -3.00 2.46
N PHE A 117 4.47 -3.09 3.73
CA PHE A 117 3.73 -2.03 4.40
C PHE A 117 4.49 -0.69 4.40
N THR A 118 5.79 -0.72 4.67
CA THR A 118 6.64 0.47 4.60
C THR A 118 6.64 1.10 3.21
N ALA A 119 6.72 0.30 2.14
CA ALA A 119 6.63 0.79 0.76
C ALA A 119 5.24 1.35 0.42
N THR A 120 4.15 0.75 0.90
CA THR A 120 2.78 1.28 0.74
C THR A 120 2.66 2.66 1.39
N VAL A 121 3.07 2.80 2.65
CA VAL A 121 3.00 4.07 3.39
C VAL A 121 3.93 5.12 2.79
N LEU A 122 5.13 4.75 2.36
CA LEU A 122 6.05 5.67 1.70
C LEU A 122 5.49 6.14 0.36
N SER A 123 4.91 5.24 -0.44
CA SER A 123 4.23 5.59 -1.70
C SER A 123 3.10 6.57 -1.44
N TRP A 124 2.24 6.30 -0.45
CA TRP A 124 1.16 7.21 -0.08
C TRP A 124 1.69 8.58 0.32
N THR A 125 2.75 8.61 1.13
CA THR A 125 3.35 9.87 1.57
C THR A 125 3.90 10.68 0.40
N ILE A 126 4.53 10.02 -0.59
CA ILE A 126 5.02 10.68 -1.81
C ILE A 126 3.87 11.19 -2.69
N LEU A 127 2.81 10.39 -2.85
CA LEU A 127 1.64 10.78 -3.66
C LEU A 127 0.90 11.98 -3.05
N GLU A 128 0.80 12.02 -1.72
CA GLU A 128 0.06 13.06 -1.01
C GLU A 128 0.91 14.33 -0.79
N TYR A 129 2.19 14.18 -0.45
CA TYR A 129 3.06 15.28 0.00
C TYR A 129 4.30 15.52 -0.88
N GLY A 130 4.33 14.94 -2.08
CA GLY A 130 5.50 14.99 -2.96
C GLY A 130 5.96 16.41 -3.33
N ASP A 131 5.02 17.33 -3.52
CA ASP A 131 5.32 18.74 -3.81
C ASP A 131 6.01 19.42 -2.62
N GLN A 132 5.59 19.13 -1.39
CA GLN A 132 6.19 19.66 -0.17
C GLN A 132 7.57 19.04 0.06
N MET A 133 7.72 17.73 -0.18
CA MET A 133 9.02 17.06 -0.14
C MET A 133 10.00 17.67 -1.15
N LYS A 134 9.52 18.02 -2.35
CA LYS A 134 10.32 18.64 -3.39
C LYS A 134 10.89 20.00 -2.96
N VAL A 135 10.09 20.83 -2.30
CA VAL A 135 10.54 22.15 -1.80
C VAL A 135 11.70 22.03 -0.80
N VAL A 136 11.79 20.92 -0.06
CA VAL A 136 12.87 20.66 0.92
C VAL A 136 13.90 19.65 0.44
N ASN A 137 13.92 19.33 -0.86
CA ASN A 137 14.85 18.38 -1.49
C ASN A 137 14.84 16.97 -0.87
N GLN A 138 13.66 16.50 -0.45
CA GLN A 138 13.48 15.15 0.11
C GLN A 138 12.63 14.22 -0.79
N LEU A 139 12.12 14.71 -1.93
CA LEU A 139 11.33 13.89 -2.85
C LEU A 139 12.18 12.80 -3.51
N GLU A 140 13.35 13.16 -4.05
CA GLU A 140 14.25 12.20 -4.71
C GLU A 140 14.79 11.14 -3.73
N PRO A 141 15.31 11.49 -2.52
CA PRO A 141 15.65 10.49 -1.52
C PRO A 141 14.51 9.52 -1.14
N ALA A 142 13.27 10.03 -1.06
CA ALA A 142 12.10 9.21 -0.79
C ALA A 142 11.80 8.24 -1.94
N GLN A 143 11.87 8.72 -3.19
CA GLN A 143 11.68 7.90 -4.39
C GLN A 143 12.79 6.85 -4.54
N ASP A 144 14.05 7.19 -4.23
CA ASP A 144 15.18 6.25 -4.26
C ASP A 144 15.02 5.14 -3.21
N SER A 145 14.59 5.50 -2.00
CA SER A 145 14.29 4.54 -0.94
C SER A 145 13.13 3.63 -1.32
N LEU A 146 12.05 4.19 -1.89
CA LEU A 146 10.91 3.42 -2.38
C LEU A 146 11.34 2.44 -3.47
N LYS A 147 12.13 2.93 -4.46
CA LYS A 147 12.62 2.09 -5.55
C LYS A 147 13.49 0.95 -5.04
N TRP A 148 14.34 1.19 -4.03
CA TRP A 148 15.18 0.16 -3.42
C TRP A 148 14.34 -1.00 -2.84
N ILE A 149 13.24 -0.66 -2.17
CA ILE A 149 12.30 -1.63 -1.62
C ILE A 149 11.57 -2.36 -2.76
N THR A 150 11.04 -1.64 -3.74
CA THR A 150 10.24 -2.25 -4.81
C THR A 150 11.06 -3.10 -5.78
N ASP A 151 12.34 -2.78 -6.00
CA ASP A 151 13.27 -3.65 -6.75
C ASP A 151 13.40 -5.02 -6.06
N TYR A 152 13.52 -5.04 -4.73
CA TYR A 152 13.51 -6.29 -3.96
C TYR A 152 12.16 -7.01 -4.04
N LEU A 153 11.05 -6.30 -3.88
CA LEU A 153 9.71 -6.91 -3.94
C LEU A 153 9.42 -7.52 -5.32
N ILE A 154 9.85 -6.89 -6.41
CA ILE A 154 9.78 -7.47 -7.77
C ILE A 154 10.57 -8.78 -7.83
N ASN A 155 11.83 -8.77 -7.38
CA ASN A 155 12.70 -9.94 -7.44
C ASN A 155 12.22 -11.08 -6.52
N SER A 156 11.54 -10.74 -5.43
CA SER A 156 10.92 -11.70 -4.50
C SER A 156 9.69 -12.40 -5.09
N HIS A 157 9.15 -11.93 -6.22
CA HIS A 157 8.02 -12.52 -6.94
C HIS A 157 8.47 -13.05 -8.32
N PRO A 158 9.16 -14.20 -8.38
CA PRO A 158 9.72 -14.72 -9.63
C PRO A 158 8.69 -15.35 -10.55
N THR A 159 7.56 -15.83 -10.01
CA THR A 159 6.48 -16.49 -10.77
C THR A 159 5.14 -16.19 -10.11
N ASP A 160 4.06 -16.23 -10.91
CA ASP A 160 2.71 -15.73 -10.57
C ASP A 160 2.13 -16.15 -9.21
N ASN A 161 2.52 -17.30 -8.64
CA ASN A 161 1.98 -17.81 -7.37
C ASN A 161 3.08 -18.15 -6.36
N VAL A 162 4.22 -17.46 -6.41
CA VAL A 162 5.34 -17.62 -5.48
C VAL A 162 5.85 -16.26 -5.05
N LEU A 163 5.86 -16.00 -3.74
CA LEU A 163 6.43 -14.80 -3.15
C LEU A 163 7.40 -15.19 -2.03
N TYR A 164 8.65 -14.76 -2.14
CA TYR A 164 9.64 -14.85 -1.07
C TYR A 164 9.38 -13.75 -0.04
N ILE A 165 9.03 -14.15 1.17
CA ILE A 165 8.56 -13.25 2.22
C ILE A 165 9.58 -13.05 3.34
N GLN A 166 10.67 -13.82 3.33
CA GLN A 166 11.72 -13.69 4.34
C GLN A 166 13.07 -14.11 3.78
N VAL A 167 14.12 -13.38 4.15
CA VAL A 167 15.52 -13.80 3.99
C VAL A 167 16.21 -13.72 5.34
N GLY A 168 16.85 -14.82 5.73
CA GLY A 168 17.51 -14.97 7.02
C GLY A 168 16.75 -15.90 7.98
N SER A 169 17.46 -16.33 9.03
CA SER A 169 16.90 -17.10 10.14
C SER A 169 16.86 -16.20 11.39
N PRO A 170 15.66 -15.82 11.88
CA PRO A 170 15.57 -14.90 13.01
C PRO A 170 16.30 -15.40 14.25
N LYS A 171 16.27 -16.72 14.49
CA LYS A 171 16.95 -17.34 15.62
C LYS A 171 18.48 -17.19 15.55
N VAL A 172 19.06 -17.30 14.35
CA VAL A 172 20.51 -17.18 14.16
C VAL A 172 20.91 -15.71 14.18
N ASP A 173 20.20 -14.88 13.42
CA ASP A 173 20.40 -13.43 13.33
C ASP A 173 20.34 -12.78 14.71
N HIS A 174 19.24 -12.99 15.46
CA HIS A 174 19.07 -12.40 16.79
C HIS A 174 19.95 -13.02 17.88
N GLY A 175 20.60 -14.15 17.56
CA GLY A 175 21.60 -14.78 18.42
C GLY A 175 22.98 -14.12 18.31
N CYS A 176 23.17 -13.25 17.31
CA CYS A 176 24.41 -12.56 17.03
C CYS A 176 24.23 -11.03 17.13
N TRP A 177 25.30 -10.33 17.50
CA TRP A 177 25.36 -8.88 17.44
C TRP A 177 26.60 -8.49 16.64
N GLU A 178 26.40 -8.16 15.38
CA GLU A 178 27.48 -7.87 14.45
C GLU A 178 27.10 -6.78 13.46
N ARG A 179 28.04 -6.40 12.59
CA ARG A 179 27.75 -5.52 11.48
C ARG A 179 27.11 -6.34 10.34
N PRO A 180 26.18 -5.78 9.56
CA PRO A 180 25.60 -6.51 8.43
C PRO A 180 26.65 -6.90 7.38
N GLU A 181 27.74 -6.14 7.28
CA GLU A 181 28.86 -6.41 6.37
C GLU A 181 29.72 -7.62 6.81
N ASP A 182 29.62 -8.04 8.07
CA ASP A 182 30.41 -9.14 8.64
C ASP A 182 29.66 -10.48 8.68
N MET A 183 28.36 -10.50 8.35
CA MET A 183 27.53 -11.72 8.37
C MET A 183 28.17 -12.85 7.58
N THR A 184 28.24 -14.04 8.19
CA THR A 184 28.83 -15.25 7.58
C THR A 184 27.91 -16.46 7.63
N GLU A 185 26.81 -16.35 8.38
CA GLU A 185 25.79 -17.36 8.51
C GLU A 185 24.99 -17.56 7.22
N ASP A 186 24.41 -18.75 7.09
CA ASP A 186 23.46 -19.02 6.02
C ASP A 186 22.18 -18.21 6.26
N ARG A 187 21.70 -17.55 5.20
CA ARG A 187 20.52 -16.69 5.22
C ARG A 187 19.38 -17.33 4.41
N PRO A 188 18.64 -18.30 5.00
CA PRO A 188 17.67 -19.11 4.29
C PRO A 188 16.48 -18.30 3.78
N LEU A 189 15.84 -18.79 2.74
CA LEU A 189 14.67 -18.19 2.14
C LEU A 189 13.36 -18.81 2.65
N THR A 190 12.37 -17.97 2.95
CA THR A 190 11.00 -18.40 3.23
C THR A 190 10.06 -17.83 2.19
N GLN A 191 9.14 -18.64 1.69
CA GLN A 191 8.18 -18.24 0.65
C GLN A 191 6.77 -18.69 0.97
N VAL A 192 5.80 -17.95 0.45
CA VAL A 192 4.40 -18.38 0.33
C VAL A 192 4.11 -18.79 -1.10
N ASN A 193 3.23 -19.77 -1.27
CA ASN A 193 2.84 -20.30 -2.57
C ASN A 193 1.44 -20.93 -2.51
N ALA A 194 0.98 -21.52 -3.61
CA ALA A 194 -0.34 -22.15 -3.69
C ALA A 194 -0.61 -23.24 -2.62
N SER A 195 0.42 -23.93 -2.11
CA SER A 195 0.31 -24.97 -1.08
C SER A 195 0.42 -24.42 0.34
N ALA A 196 1.12 -23.31 0.52
CA ALA A 196 1.29 -22.59 1.78
C ALA A 196 0.97 -21.10 1.54
N PRO A 197 -0.34 -20.73 1.48
CA PRO A 197 -0.76 -19.40 1.08
C PRO A 197 -0.40 -18.33 2.12
N GLY A 198 -0.31 -17.08 1.66
CA GLY A 198 -0.12 -15.91 2.51
C GLY A 198 -0.81 -14.71 1.89
N THR A 199 -2.13 -14.65 2.05
CA THR A 199 -3.00 -13.63 1.45
C THR A 199 -2.67 -12.24 1.92
N ASP A 200 -2.45 -12.07 3.22
CA ASP A 200 -2.04 -10.83 3.87
C ASP A 200 -0.76 -10.27 3.24
N VAL A 201 0.35 -11.02 3.32
CA VAL A 201 1.65 -10.56 2.81
C VAL A 201 1.67 -10.39 1.29
N ALA A 202 0.95 -11.24 0.54
CA ALA A 202 0.84 -11.12 -0.91
C ALA A 202 -0.03 -9.91 -1.31
N ALA A 203 -1.14 -9.65 -0.62
CA ALA A 203 -2.01 -8.51 -0.87
C ALA A 203 -1.34 -7.19 -0.45
N GLU A 204 -0.59 -7.15 0.65
CA GLU A 204 0.18 -5.96 1.04
C GLU A 204 1.31 -5.67 0.06
N THR A 205 2.01 -6.71 -0.42
CA THR A 205 3.03 -6.55 -1.46
C THR A 205 2.41 -6.08 -2.78
N ALA A 206 1.23 -6.59 -3.13
CA ALA A 206 0.47 -6.08 -4.28
C ALA A 206 0.08 -4.61 -4.10
N ALA A 207 -0.36 -4.19 -2.91
CA ALA A 207 -0.69 -2.81 -2.59
C ALA A 207 0.54 -1.89 -2.73
N ALA A 208 1.68 -2.30 -2.15
CA ALA A 208 2.95 -1.57 -2.23
C ALA A 208 3.40 -1.33 -3.67
N LEU A 209 3.38 -2.37 -4.50
CA LEU A 209 3.77 -2.28 -5.91
C LEU A 209 2.75 -1.46 -6.73
N ALA A 210 1.46 -1.60 -6.46
CA ALA A 210 0.43 -0.79 -7.11
C ALA A 210 0.57 0.70 -6.76
N SER A 211 0.75 1.05 -5.48
CA SER A 211 0.93 2.44 -5.06
C SER A 211 2.23 3.04 -5.62
N ALA A 212 3.32 2.27 -5.61
CA ALA A 212 4.59 2.70 -6.19
C ALA A 212 4.47 2.92 -7.71
N SER A 213 3.65 2.12 -8.42
CA SER A 213 3.42 2.33 -9.84
C SER A 213 2.85 3.71 -10.15
N LEU A 214 2.02 4.27 -9.25
CA LEU A 214 1.48 5.62 -9.38
C LEU A 214 2.57 6.68 -9.18
N VAL A 215 3.43 6.49 -8.17
CA VAL A 215 4.57 7.39 -7.88
C VAL A 215 5.49 7.53 -9.10
N PHE A 216 5.83 6.40 -9.74
CA PHE A 216 6.75 6.38 -10.89
C PHE A 216 6.08 6.61 -12.25
N ARG A 217 4.75 6.75 -12.30
CA ARG A 217 3.99 6.79 -13.56
C ARG A 217 4.50 7.82 -14.57
N SER A 218 4.86 9.01 -14.11
CA SER A 218 5.33 10.11 -14.96
C SER A 218 6.84 10.17 -15.14
N THR A 219 7.61 9.59 -14.22
CA THR A 219 9.08 9.67 -14.20
C THR A 219 9.74 8.44 -14.83
N ASP A 220 9.12 7.26 -14.69
CA ASP A 220 9.58 6.01 -15.29
C ASP A 220 8.37 5.11 -15.62
N SER A 221 7.77 5.35 -16.79
CA SER A 221 6.58 4.62 -17.24
C SER A 221 6.81 3.11 -17.45
N ALA A 222 8.04 2.71 -17.79
CA ALA A 222 8.38 1.31 -17.99
C ALA A 222 8.44 0.58 -16.64
N TYR A 223 9.09 1.17 -15.64
CA TYR A 223 9.12 0.65 -14.28
C TYR A 223 7.72 0.66 -13.63
N SER A 224 6.95 1.72 -13.81
CA SER A 224 5.54 1.80 -13.38
C SER A 224 4.71 0.63 -13.94
N THR A 225 4.86 0.31 -15.22
CA THR A 225 4.16 -0.84 -15.85
C THR A 225 4.62 -2.17 -15.27
N LEU A 226 5.92 -2.33 -14.99
CA LEU A 226 6.47 -3.53 -14.37
C LEU A 226 5.93 -3.75 -12.95
N LEU A 227 5.95 -2.70 -12.12
CA LEU A 227 5.38 -2.70 -10.77
C LEU A 227 3.92 -3.14 -10.80
N LEU A 228 3.13 -2.53 -11.69
CA LEU A 228 1.71 -2.83 -11.78
C LEU A 228 1.44 -4.27 -12.24
N LYS A 229 2.25 -4.82 -13.15
CA LYS A 229 2.15 -6.22 -13.56
C LYS A 229 2.31 -7.15 -12.36
N HIS A 230 3.37 -6.97 -11.56
CA HIS A 230 3.60 -7.78 -10.37
C HIS A 230 2.47 -7.61 -9.34
N ALA A 231 1.99 -6.38 -9.14
CA ALA A 231 0.86 -6.11 -8.25
C ALA A 231 -0.39 -6.91 -8.64
N LYS A 232 -0.78 -6.90 -9.93
CA LYS A 232 -1.94 -7.66 -10.44
C LYS A 232 -1.80 -9.16 -10.22
N GLN A 233 -0.61 -9.70 -10.48
CA GLN A 233 -0.33 -11.12 -10.29
C GLN A 233 -0.41 -11.50 -8.80
N LEU A 234 0.24 -10.74 -7.92
CA LEU A 234 0.21 -11.00 -6.48
C LEU A 234 -1.17 -10.85 -5.86
N PHE A 235 -1.96 -9.86 -6.29
CA PHE A 235 -3.34 -9.74 -5.83
C PHE A 235 -4.19 -10.94 -6.28
N THR A 236 -4.04 -11.37 -7.54
CA THR A 236 -4.73 -12.56 -8.06
C THR A 236 -4.32 -13.81 -7.28
N PHE A 237 -3.03 -13.96 -6.95
CA PHE A 237 -2.53 -15.03 -6.11
C PHE A 237 -3.14 -14.99 -4.70
N ALA A 238 -3.13 -13.83 -4.05
CA ALA A 238 -3.68 -13.62 -2.71
C ALA A 238 -5.18 -13.94 -2.63
N ASP A 239 -5.97 -13.48 -3.60
CA ASP A 239 -7.42 -13.69 -3.64
C ASP A 239 -7.79 -15.14 -3.97
N LYS A 240 -7.02 -15.79 -4.85
CA LYS A 240 -7.26 -17.17 -5.29
C LYS A 240 -6.89 -18.20 -4.23
N TYR A 241 -5.79 -18.01 -3.51
CA TYR A 241 -5.31 -18.93 -2.48
C TYR A 241 -5.35 -18.25 -1.11
N ARG A 242 -6.52 -18.34 -0.47
CA ARG A 242 -6.78 -17.63 0.77
C ARG A 242 -6.21 -18.32 2.01
N GLY A 243 -5.43 -17.59 2.79
CA GLY A 243 -4.91 -18.03 4.10
C GLY A 243 -3.89 -17.05 4.66
N SER A 244 -3.88 -16.84 5.98
CA SER A 244 -2.88 -15.99 6.63
C SER A 244 -1.50 -16.64 6.56
N TYR A 245 -0.46 -15.87 6.23
CA TYR A 245 0.88 -16.44 6.10
C TYR A 245 1.42 -17.01 7.41
N SER A 246 1.05 -16.42 8.56
CA SER A 246 1.44 -16.91 9.89
C SER A 246 0.70 -18.17 10.32
N ILE A 247 -0.38 -18.55 9.65
CA ILE A 247 -1.02 -19.86 9.81
C ILE A 247 -0.30 -20.90 8.94
N SER A 248 0.03 -20.53 7.70
CA SER A 248 0.76 -21.41 6.77
C SER A 248 2.20 -21.69 7.20
N ILE A 249 2.84 -20.71 7.85
CA ILE A 249 4.23 -20.75 8.30
C ILE A 249 4.28 -20.26 9.76
N PRO A 250 3.94 -21.11 10.74
CA PRO A 250 3.77 -20.71 12.15
C PRO A 250 5.00 -20.02 12.77
N GLU A 251 6.20 -20.28 12.27
CA GLU A 251 7.45 -19.72 12.78
C GLU A 251 7.49 -18.19 12.67
N VAL A 252 6.86 -17.62 11.62
CA VAL A 252 6.87 -16.16 11.39
C VAL A 252 6.04 -15.40 12.43
N ALA A 253 5.05 -16.08 13.05
CA ALA A 253 4.13 -15.48 14.01
C ALA A 253 4.83 -14.98 15.28
N THR A 254 6.02 -15.48 15.57
CA THR A 254 6.84 -15.04 16.71
C THR A 254 7.31 -13.59 16.55
N PHE A 255 7.42 -13.10 15.31
CA PHE A 255 7.96 -11.78 14.99
C PHE A 255 6.87 -10.87 14.43
N TYR A 256 6.28 -11.27 13.30
CA TYR A 256 5.18 -10.56 12.67
C TYR A 256 4.01 -11.53 12.50
N ASN A 257 3.07 -11.49 13.45
CA ASN A 257 1.87 -12.32 13.37
C ASN A 257 0.78 -11.62 12.54
N SER A 258 0.14 -12.39 11.66
CA SER A 258 -1.11 -11.96 11.04
C SER A 258 -2.30 -12.26 11.95
N THR A 259 -3.23 -11.29 12.03
CA THR A 259 -4.50 -11.45 12.77
C THR A 259 -5.68 -11.72 11.84
N GLY A 260 -5.45 -11.68 10.52
CA GLY A 260 -6.43 -11.78 9.46
C GLY A 260 -5.84 -11.30 8.13
N TYR A 261 -6.61 -11.42 7.05
CA TYR A 261 -6.21 -10.90 5.72
C TYR A 261 -7.35 -10.10 5.05
N GLY A 262 -8.44 -9.89 5.79
CA GLY A 262 -9.66 -9.29 5.23
C GLY A 262 -9.44 -7.82 4.91
N ASP A 263 -8.69 -7.12 5.75
CA ASP A 263 -8.30 -5.73 5.59
C ASP A 263 -7.21 -5.52 4.55
N GLU A 264 -6.31 -6.48 4.30
CA GLU A 264 -5.37 -6.40 3.18
C GLU A 264 -6.07 -6.61 1.83
N LEU A 265 -7.06 -7.51 1.77
CA LEU A 265 -7.92 -7.66 0.58
C LEU A 265 -8.85 -6.44 0.39
N CYS A 266 -9.43 -5.91 1.47
CA CYS A 266 -10.32 -4.74 1.41
C CYS A 266 -9.58 -3.41 1.29
N GLY A 267 -8.35 -3.31 1.79
CA GLY A 267 -7.49 -2.12 1.75
C GLY A 267 -7.17 -1.71 0.33
N GLN A 268 -7.29 -2.63 -0.63
CA GLN A 268 -7.22 -2.35 -2.07
C GLN A 268 -8.55 -1.85 -2.67
N LEU A 269 -9.67 -1.97 -1.95
CA LEU A 269 -11.03 -1.68 -2.44
C LEU A 269 -11.73 -0.51 -1.71
N ALA A 270 -11.25 -0.03 -0.56
CA ALA A 270 -12.00 0.91 0.28
C ALA A 270 -11.20 2.12 0.78
N GLY A 271 -11.63 3.34 0.38
CA GLY A 271 -11.61 4.52 1.27
C GLY A 271 -10.94 5.79 0.75
N SER A 272 -9.65 5.75 0.40
CA SER A 272 -8.86 6.92 0.00
C SER A 272 -8.76 7.08 -1.53
N THR A 273 -8.43 8.28 -2.03
CA THR A 273 -8.20 8.52 -3.48
C THR A 273 -7.15 7.57 -4.05
N MET A 274 -6.08 7.29 -3.30
CA MET A 274 -5.06 6.30 -3.65
C MET A 274 -5.65 4.88 -3.72
N GLN A 275 -6.46 4.47 -2.75
CA GLN A 275 -7.10 3.15 -2.74
C GLN A 275 -8.15 3.00 -3.85
N GLN A 276 -8.83 4.09 -4.24
CA GLN A 276 -9.70 4.11 -5.41
C GLN A 276 -8.91 3.99 -6.71
N GLU A 277 -7.74 4.64 -6.84
CA GLU A 277 -6.88 4.46 -8.01
C GLU A 277 -6.31 3.04 -8.07
N ILE A 278 -5.84 2.49 -6.94
CA ILE A 278 -5.39 1.10 -6.83
C ILE A 278 -6.51 0.12 -7.20
N GLY A 279 -7.69 0.27 -6.60
CA GLY A 279 -8.87 -0.57 -6.89
C GLY A 279 -9.38 -0.45 -8.33
N ARG A 280 -9.32 0.74 -8.94
CA ARG A 280 -9.57 0.93 -10.39
C ARG A 280 -8.53 0.21 -11.23
N THR A 281 -7.28 0.19 -10.79
CA THR A 281 -6.19 -0.47 -11.52
C THR A 281 -6.37 -1.99 -11.54
N PHE A 282 -6.94 -2.58 -10.48
CA PHE A 282 -7.30 -4.00 -10.42
C PHE A 282 -8.66 -4.35 -11.07
N SER A 283 -9.53 -3.38 -11.30
CA SER A 283 -10.84 -3.57 -11.95
C SER A 283 -10.82 -3.49 -13.49
N MET A 284 -9.63 -3.27 -14.09
CA MET A 284 -9.37 -3.32 -15.55
C MET A 284 -8.49 -4.50 -15.92
#